data_AF-A0A212C0D3-F1
#
_entry.id   AF-A0A212C0D3-F1
#
_cell.length_a   1.000
_cell.length_b   1.000
_cell.length_c   1.000
_cell.angle_alpha   90.00
_cell.angle_beta   90.00
_cell.angle_gamma   90.00
#
_symmetry.space_group_name_H-M   'P 1'
#
loop_
_entity.id
_entity.type
_entity.pdbx_description
1 polymer ?
#
loop_
_entity_poly.entity_id
_entity_poly.type
_entity_poly.pdbx_seq_one_letter_code
_entity_poly.pdbx_strand_id
1 'polypeptide(L)'
;MKDIDVLNSAGKMDKMRLLNILMQLRKCCNHPYLFDGAEPGPPYTTDEHIVSNSGKMVVLDKLLAKLKEQGSRVLIFSQMTRLLDILEDYCMWRGYEYCRLDGQTPHEEREEAIEAFNIPNSSKFIFMLSTRAGGLGINLASADVVILYDSDWNPQVDLQAMDRAHRIGQKKPVRVFRLITDNTVEERIVERAEIKLRLDSIVIQQGRLIDQQSNKMAKEEMLQMIRHGATHVFASKESELTDEDITTLLERGEKKTAEMNERLQKMGESSLRNFRMDVEQSLYKFEGEDYREKQKLGMVEWIEPPKRERKANYAVDAYFREALRVSEPKVPKAPRPPKQPNVQDFQFFPPRLFELLEKEILYYRKTIGYKVPRNPDIPNPAVAQREEQKKIDGAEPLTPEETEEKEKLLTQGFTNWTKRDFNQFIKANEKYGRDDIDNIAREVEGKSPEEVMEYSAVFWERCNELQDIEKIMAQIERGEARIQRRISIKKALDAKIARYKAPFHQLRIQYGTSKGKNYTEEEDRFLICMLHKMGFDRENVYEELRQCVRNAPQFRFDWFIKSRTAM
;
A
#
# COMPACT_ATOMS: atom_id res chain seq x y z
N MET A 1 -18.07 1.13 -16.02
CA MET A 1 -19.12 2.17 -15.92
C MET A 1 -19.66 2.38 -14.49
N LYS A 2 -19.58 1.41 -13.56
CA LYS A 2 -20.09 1.56 -12.17
C LYS A 2 -19.33 2.58 -11.28
N ASP A 3 -18.11 3.00 -11.63
CA ASP A 3 -17.30 3.94 -10.83
C ASP A 3 -17.21 5.37 -11.40
N ILE A 4 -17.94 5.69 -12.48
CA ILE A 4 -17.96 7.05 -13.06
C ILE A 4 -18.69 8.03 -12.14
N ASP A 5 -19.82 7.62 -11.57
CA ASP A 5 -20.59 8.44 -10.62
C ASP A 5 -19.77 8.79 -9.36
N VAL A 6 -18.75 7.99 -9.08
CA VAL A 6 -17.84 8.12 -7.95
C VAL A 6 -16.75 9.17 -8.21
N LEU A 7 -16.25 9.26 -9.46
CA LEU A 7 -15.32 10.30 -9.91
C LEU A 7 -15.97 11.70 -9.97
N ASN A 8 -17.29 11.71 -10.19
CA ASN A 8 -18.13 12.90 -10.24
C ASN A 8 -18.72 13.31 -8.88
N SER A 9 -18.72 12.41 -7.88
CA SER A 9 -19.18 12.72 -6.53
C SER A 9 -18.16 13.55 -5.74
N ALA A 10 -18.52 14.78 -5.35
CA ALA A 10 -17.69 15.69 -4.55
C ALA A 10 -17.51 15.28 -3.07
N GLY A 11 -17.65 13.98 -2.75
CA GLY A 11 -17.53 13.45 -1.40
C GLY A 11 -16.08 13.12 -0.98
N LYS A 12 -15.84 12.93 0.33
CA LYS A 12 -14.55 12.48 0.88
C LYS A 12 -14.17 11.09 0.34
N MET A 13 -13.53 11.04 -0.84
CA MET A 13 -13.00 9.79 -1.40
C MET A 13 -11.91 9.19 -0.50
N ASP A 14 -11.94 7.89 -0.29
CA ASP A 14 -10.90 7.17 0.45
C ASP A 14 -9.65 6.97 -0.44
N LYS A 15 -8.45 7.19 0.11
CA LYS A 15 -7.17 6.99 -0.59
C LYS A 15 -7.04 5.54 -1.08
N MET A 16 -7.55 4.58 -0.30
CA MET A 16 -7.52 3.17 -0.66
C MET A 16 -8.37 2.86 -1.90
N ARG A 17 -9.48 3.57 -2.09
CA ARG A 17 -10.37 3.39 -3.25
C ARG A 17 -9.76 3.96 -4.53
N LEU A 18 -9.13 5.13 -4.46
CA LEU A 18 -8.41 5.73 -5.60
C LEU A 18 -7.24 4.84 -6.05
N LEU A 19 -6.50 4.25 -5.10
CA LEU A 19 -5.43 3.30 -5.40
C LEU A 19 -5.94 2.09 -6.17
N ASN A 20 -7.12 1.57 -5.81
CA ASN A 20 -7.72 0.44 -6.51
C ASN A 20 -8.13 0.83 -7.94
N ILE A 21 -8.84 1.96 -8.12
CA ILE A 21 -9.21 2.46 -9.46
C ILE A 21 -7.98 2.58 -10.34
N LEU A 22 -6.93 3.20 -9.81
CA LEU A 22 -5.69 3.40 -10.55
C LEU A 22 -5.02 2.06 -10.90
N MET A 23 -5.05 1.07 -10.01
CA MET A 23 -4.57 -0.28 -10.29
C MET A 23 -5.37 -0.94 -11.44
N GLN A 24 -6.70 -0.80 -11.45
CA GLN A 24 -7.51 -1.35 -12.54
C GLN A 24 -7.22 -0.63 -13.87
N LEU A 25 -7.04 0.69 -13.87
CA LEU A 25 -6.66 1.44 -15.08
C LEU A 25 -5.32 0.96 -15.63
N ARG A 26 -4.33 0.71 -14.77
CA ARG A 26 -3.05 0.09 -15.17
C ARG A 26 -3.23 -1.29 -15.78
N LYS A 27 -4.06 -2.16 -15.17
CA LYS A 27 -4.38 -3.48 -15.74
C LYS A 27 -4.97 -3.33 -17.15
N CYS A 28 -5.87 -2.38 -17.35
CA CYS A 28 -6.48 -2.10 -18.64
C CYS A 28 -5.48 -1.62 -19.70
N CYS A 29 -4.50 -0.80 -19.31
CA CYS A 29 -3.45 -0.33 -20.22
C CYS A 29 -2.49 -1.47 -20.64
N ASN A 30 -2.34 -2.49 -19.78
CA ASN A 30 -1.49 -3.64 -20.08
C ASN A 30 -2.19 -4.64 -21.00
N HIS A 31 -3.29 -5.24 -20.55
CA HIS A 31 -4.06 -6.19 -21.36
C HIS A 31 -5.48 -6.38 -20.83
N PRO A 32 -6.53 -6.38 -21.69
CA PRO A 32 -7.91 -6.63 -21.25
C PRO A 32 -8.11 -7.98 -20.55
N TYR A 33 -7.36 -9.03 -20.91
CA TYR A 33 -7.48 -10.38 -20.31
C TYR A 33 -6.99 -10.45 -18.85
N LEU A 34 -6.45 -9.36 -18.32
CA LEU A 34 -6.25 -9.23 -16.87
C LEU A 34 -7.58 -9.08 -16.10
N PHE A 35 -8.70 -8.90 -16.80
CA PHE A 35 -10.06 -8.92 -16.24
C PHE A 35 -10.77 -10.22 -16.59
N ASP A 36 -11.36 -10.85 -15.58
CA ASP A 36 -12.05 -12.11 -15.76
C ASP A 36 -13.31 -11.90 -16.62
N GLY A 37 -13.50 -12.74 -17.64
CA GLY A 37 -14.60 -12.64 -18.61
C GLY A 37 -14.38 -11.64 -19.75
N ALA A 38 -13.21 -11.02 -19.86
CA ALA A 38 -12.86 -10.18 -21.02
C ALA A 38 -12.44 -11.00 -22.24
N GLU A 39 -11.85 -12.18 -22.04
CA GLU A 39 -11.45 -13.08 -23.13
C GLU A 39 -12.68 -13.76 -23.76
N PRO A 40 -12.78 -13.79 -25.10
CA PRO A 40 -13.87 -14.48 -25.79
C PRO A 40 -13.84 -15.98 -25.49
N GLY A 41 -14.93 -16.54 -24.97
CA GLY A 41 -15.06 -17.97 -24.71
C GLY A 41 -16.04 -18.29 -23.58
N PRO A 42 -16.18 -19.59 -23.20
CA PRO A 42 -15.46 -20.76 -23.73
C PRO A 42 -15.86 -21.19 -25.16
N PRO A 43 -14.98 -21.91 -25.91
CA PRO A 43 -13.62 -22.32 -25.53
C PRO A 43 -12.60 -21.18 -25.66
N TYR A 44 -11.67 -21.10 -24.72
CA TYR A 44 -10.54 -20.16 -24.78
C TYR A 44 -9.48 -20.73 -25.72
N THR A 45 -9.13 -19.99 -26.77
CA THR A 45 -8.15 -20.40 -27.78
C THR A 45 -7.10 -19.32 -27.94
N THR A 46 -5.82 -19.64 -27.84
CA THR A 46 -4.75 -18.67 -28.11
C THR A 46 -4.65 -18.41 -29.62
N ASP A 47 -5.11 -17.24 -30.06
CA ASP A 47 -5.14 -16.83 -31.46
C ASP A 47 -4.82 -15.33 -31.57
N GLU A 48 -4.87 -14.76 -32.77
CA GLU A 48 -4.53 -13.37 -33.10
C GLU A 48 -5.19 -12.32 -32.19
N HIS A 49 -6.34 -12.64 -31.58
CA HIS A 49 -7.03 -11.79 -30.63
C HIS A 49 -6.20 -11.42 -29.38
N ILE A 50 -5.20 -12.24 -29.01
CA ILE A 50 -4.26 -11.93 -27.92
C ILE A 50 -3.37 -10.72 -28.27
N VAL A 51 -3.18 -10.47 -29.56
CA VAL A 51 -2.42 -9.32 -30.08
C VAL A 51 -3.37 -8.16 -30.37
N SER A 52 -4.44 -8.40 -31.13
CA SER A 52 -5.32 -7.32 -31.62
C SER A 52 -6.08 -6.60 -30.50
N ASN A 53 -6.33 -7.25 -29.36
CA ASN A 53 -7.06 -6.66 -28.24
C ASN A 53 -6.21 -5.76 -27.32
N SER A 54 -4.89 -5.67 -27.53
CA SER A 54 -4.02 -4.78 -26.77
C SER A 54 -3.08 -3.99 -27.68
N GLY A 55 -3.17 -2.66 -27.62
CA GLY A 55 -2.27 -1.80 -28.40
C GLY A 55 -0.79 -2.03 -28.08
N LYS A 56 -0.45 -2.34 -26.82
CA LYS A 56 0.93 -2.71 -26.44
C LYS A 56 1.36 -4.03 -27.07
N MET A 57 0.46 -5.01 -27.18
CA MET A 57 0.76 -6.28 -27.84
C MET A 57 0.97 -6.12 -29.35
N VAL A 58 0.17 -5.30 -30.02
CA VAL A 58 0.36 -4.99 -31.46
C VAL A 58 1.76 -4.42 -31.70
N VAL A 59 2.17 -3.44 -30.89
CA VAL A 59 3.51 -2.84 -30.99
C VAL A 59 4.59 -3.85 -30.64
N LEU A 60 4.40 -4.65 -29.60
CA LEU A 60 5.35 -5.66 -29.16
C LEU A 60 5.57 -6.75 -30.22
N ASP A 61 4.50 -7.24 -30.84
CA ASP A 61 4.55 -8.31 -31.86
C ASP A 61 5.38 -7.89 -33.06
N LYS A 62 5.05 -6.71 -33.59
CA LYS A 62 5.77 -6.02 -34.64
C LYS A 62 7.25 -5.77 -34.27
N LEU A 63 7.52 -5.26 -33.06
CA LEU A 63 8.89 -4.96 -32.59
C LEU A 63 9.73 -6.24 -32.41
N LEU A 64 9.18 -7.29 -31.81
CA LEU A 64 9.88 -8.55 -31.57
C LEU A 64 10.28 -9.25 -32.87
N ALA A 65 9.42 -9.22 -33.90
CA ALA A 65 9.75 -9.75 -35.22
C ALA A 65 11.02 -9.09 -35.80
N LYS A 66 11.05 -7.74 -35.81
CA LYS A 66 12.20 -6.97 -36.27
C LYS A 66 13.47 -7.21 -35.44
N LEU A 67 13.33 -7.37 -34.13
CA LEU A 67 14.47 -7.64 -33.24
C LEU A 67 15.04 -9.05 -33.44
N LYS A 68 14.19 -10.04 -33.74
CA LYS A 68 14.62 -11.41 -34.06
C LYS A 68 15.39 -11.46 -35.37
N GLU A 69 14.92 -10.76 -36.41
CA GLU A 69 15.63 -10.62 -37.69
C GLU A 69 17.01 -9.97 -37.52
N GLN A 70 17.14 -9.01 -36.59
CA GLN A 70 18.41 -8.36 -36.26
C GLN A 70 19.37 -9.24 -35.40
N GLY A 71 18.92 -10.40 -34.93
CA GLY A 71 19.70 -11.24 -34.02
C GLY A 71 19.98 -10.58 -32.66
N SER A 72 19.06 -9.71 -32.21
CA SER A 72 19.05 -9.16 -30.85
C SER A 72 18.42 -10.14 -29.88
N ARG A 73 18.77 -10.06 -28.60
CA ARG A 73 18.10 -10.78 -27.51
C ARG A 73 17.37 -9.80 -26.60
N VAL A 74 16.19 -10.19 -26.14
CA VAL A 74 15.22 -9.26 -25.53
C VAL A 74 14.89 -9.66 -24.10
N LEU A 75 15.01 -8.71 -23.17
CA LEU A 75 14.45 -8.81 -21.82
C LEU A 75 13.11 -8.07 -21.78
N ILE A 76 12.05 -8.72 -21.31
CA ILE A 76 10.75 -8.08 -21.10
C ILE A 76 10.47 -8.02 -19.60
N PHE A 77 10.35 -6.80 -19.07
CA PHE A 77 9.99 -6.58 -17.67
C PHE A 77 8.53 -6.19 -17.55
N SER A 78 7.84 -6.77 -16.58
CA SER A 78 6.51 -6.32 -16.15
C SER A 78 6.35 -6.34 -14.63
N GLN A 79 5.50 -5.45 -14.12
CA GLN A 79 5.10 -5.44 -12.71
C GLN A 79 4.09 -6.54 -12.37
N MET A 80 3.26 -6.97 -13.33
CA MET A 80 2.16 -7.90 -13.09
C MET A 80 2.55 -9.30 -13.56
N THR A 81 2.64 -10.28 -12.65
CA THR A 81 2.96 -11.67 -13.01
C THR A 81 1.91 -12.28 -13.92
N ARG A 82 0.63 -11.94 -13.75
CA ARG A 82 -0.46 -12.36 -14.66
C ARG A 82 -0.28 -11.88 -16.10
N LEU A 83 0.47 -10.80 -16.33
CA LEU A 83 0.79 -10.36 -17.68
C LEU A 83 1.89 -11.23 -18.30
N LEU A 84 2.81 -11.74 -17.47
CA LEU A 84 3.81 -12.70 -17.93
C LEU A 84 3.13 -14.00 -18.39
N ASP A 85 2.05 -14.44 -17.72
CA ASP A 85 1.25 -15.58 -18.17
C ASP A 85 0.69 -15.34 -19.60
N ILE A 86 0.13 -14.15 -19.87
CA ILE A 86 -0.39 -13.79 -21.20
C ILE A 86 0.74 -13.75 -22.24
N LEU A 87 1.90 -13.18 -21.88
CA LEU A 87 3.07 -13.15 -22.76
C LEU A 87 3.63 -14.54 -23.03
N GLU A 88 3.47 -15.47 -22.10
CA GLU A 88 3.87 -16.87 -22.22
C GLU A 88 3.05 -17.58 -23.30
N ASP A 89 1.72 -17.46 -23.23
CA ASP A 89 0.81 -17.97 -24.25
C ASP A 89 1.10 -17.39 -25.64
N TYR A 90 1.36 -16.08 -25.69
CA TYR A 90 1.77 -15.40 -26.93
C TYR A 90 3.10 -15.93 -27.48
N CYS A 91 4.12 -16.14 -26.63
CA CYS A 91 5.42 -16.67 -27.06
C CYS A 91 5.28 -18.11 -27.57
N MET A 92 4.48 -18.94 -26.90
CA MET A 92 4.19 -20.30 -27.36
C MET A 92 3.49 -20.30 -28.72
N TRP A 93 2.48 -19.44 -28.91
CA TRP A 93 1.75 -19.31 -30.18
C TRP A 93 2.65 -18.83 -31.33
N ARG A 94 3.51 -17.83 -31.10
CA ARG A 94 4.47 -17.33 -32.11
C ARG A 94 5.71 -18.21 -32.28
N GLY A 95 5.90 -19.24 -31.46
CA GLY A 95 7.08 -20.11 -31.47
C GLY A 95 8.38 -19.39 -31.06
N TYR A 96 8.30 -18.44 -30.13
CA TYR A 96 9.48 -17.83 -29.52
C TYR A 96 9.96 -18.65 -28.34
N GLU A 97 11.23 -19.05 -28.35
CA GLU A 97 11.84 -19.66 -27.18
C GLU A 97 12.13 -18.61 -26.11
N TYR A 98 11.62 -18.86 -24.91
CA TYR A 98 11.74 -17.94 -23.78
C TYR A 98 12.26 -18.61 -22.50
N CYS A 99 12.70 -17.76 -21.57
CA CYS A 99 12.86 -18.05 -20.15
C CYS A 99 11.95 -17.12 -19.34
N ARG A 100 11.49 -17.58 -18.17
CA ARG A 100 10.66 -16.79 -17.25
C ARG A 100 11.28 -16.80 -15.85
N LEU A 101 11.30 -15.63 -15.21
CA LEU A 101 11.74 -15.47 -13.82
C LEU A 101 10.80 -14.53 -13.09
N ASP A 102 10.06 -15.08 -12.14
CA ASP A 102 9.20 -14.30 -11.24
C ASP A 102 9.58 -14.52 -9.77
N GLY A 103 8.83 -13.90 -8.86
CA GLY A 103 9.10 -13.98 -7.43
C GLY A 103 8.81 -15.36 -6.80
N GLN A 104 8.18 -16.28 -7.55
CA GLN A 104 7.82 -17.62 -7.08
C GLN A 104 8.75 -18.70 -7.63
N THR A 105 9.56 -18.40 -8.66
CA THR A 105 10.55 -19.34 -9.21
C THR A 105 11.56 -19.79 -8.14
N PRO A 106 11.70 -21.12 -7.91
CA PRO A 106 12.73 -21.69 -7.04
C PRO A 106 14.15 -21.26 -7.40
N HIS A 107 15.07 -21.34 -6.44
CA HIS A 107 16.44 -20.87 -6.65
C HIS A 107 17.19 -21.67 -7.72
N GLU A 108 17.02 -23.00 -7.74
CA GLU A 108 17.69 -23.89 -8.70
C GLU A 108 17.22 -23.61 -10.14
N GLU A 109 15.90 -23.57 -10.36
CA GLU A 109 15.30 -23.21 -11.66
C GLU A 109 15.70 -21.81 -12.14
N ARG A 110 15.86 -20.87 -11.19
CA ARG A 110 16.35 -19.53 -11.51
C ARG A 110 17.77 -19.56 -12.08
N GLU A 111 18.68 -20.29 -11.45
CA GLU A 111 20.07 -20.40 -11.91
C GLU A 111 20.13 -21.08 -13.28
N GLU A 112 19.37 -22.16 -13.46
CA GLU A 112 19.26 -22.87 -14.74
C GLU A 112 18.73 -21.95 -15.85
N ALA A 113 17.68 -21.17 -15.60
CA ALA A 113 17.12 -20.24 -16.60
C ALA A 113 18.11 -19.12 -16.98
N ILE A 114 18.88 -18.61 -16.01
CA ILE A 114 19.92 -17.59 -16.23
C ILE A 114 21.07 -18.17 -17.04
N GLU A 115 21.54 -19.37 -16.69
CA GLU A 115 22.61 -20.05 -17.41
C GLU A 115 22.17 -20.38 -18.84
N ALA A 116 21.00 -21.00 -19.00
CA ALA A 116 20.40 -21.33 -20.30
C ALA A 116 20.33 -20.12 -21.23
N PHE A 117 20.00 -18.94 -20.71
CA PHE A 117 19.95 -17.71 -21.50
C PHE A 117 21.33 -17.12 -21.83
N ASN A 118 22.29 -17.23 -20.89
CA ASN A 118 23.62 -16.64 -21.03
C ASN A 118 24.62 -17.53 -21.80
N ILE A 119 24.35 -18.82 -21.96
CA ILE A 119 25.17 -19.74 -22.77
C ILE A 119 25.43 -19.15 -24.18
N PRO A 120 26.65 -19.26 -24.71
CA PRO A 120 26.96 -18.87 -26.07
C PRO A 120 26.05 -19.58 -27.08
N ASN A 121 25.47 -18.82 -28.01
CA ASN A 121 24.52 -19.34 -29.01
C ASN A 121 23.27 -20.02 -28.40
N SER A 122 22.82 -19.57 -27.22
CA SER A 122 21.53 -19.97 -26.67
C SER A 122 20.40 -19.74 -27.68
N SER A 123 19.49 -20.70 -27.77
CA SER A 123 18.26 -20.63 -28.58
C SER A 123 17.21 -19.69 -27.97
N LYS A 124 17.38 -19.31 -26.68
CA LYS A 124 16.46 -18.45 -25.95
C LYS A 124 16.53 -17.01 -26.47
N PHE A 125 15.45 -16.56 -27.08
CA PHE A 125 15.32 -15.22 -27.65
C PHE A 125 14.81 -14.21 -26.62
N ILE A 126 13.81 -14.61 -25.83
CA ILE A 126 13.11 -13.74 -24.86
C ILE A 126 13.42 -14.19 -23.43
N PHE A 127 13.68 -13.24 -22.54
CA PHE A 127 13.63 -13.49 -21.10
C PHE A 127 12.59 -12.58 -20.47
N MET A 128 11.53 -13.18 -19.91
CA MET A 128 10.48 -12.48 -19.20
C MET A 128 10.78 -12.42 -17.71
N LEU A 129 10.77 -11.21 -17.14
CA LEU A 129 11.06 -10.99 -15.72
C LEU A 129 9.99 -10.14 -15.06
N SER A 130 9.61 -10.51 -13.85
CA SER A 130 8.92 -9.54 -12.99
C SER A 130 9.91 -8.48 -12.52
N THR A 131 9.55 -7.20 -12.57
CA THR A 131 10.49 -6.09 -12.26
C THR A 131 11.08 -6.23 -10.84
N ARG A 132 10.28 -6.74 -9.89
CA ARG A 132 10.75 -7.01 -8.51
C ARG A 132 11.74 -8.18 -8.42
N ALA A 133 11.50 -9.28 -9.14
CA ALA A 133 12.43 -10.41 -9.14
C ALA A 133 13.72 -10.09 -9.92
N GLY A 134 13.62 -9.26 -10.97
CA GLY A 134 14.76 -8.72 -11.70
C GLY A 134 15.68 -7.85 -10.84
N GLY A 135 15.15 -7.16 -9.82
CA GLY A 135 15.92 -6.34 -8.89
C GLY A 135 16.83 -7.11 -7.91
N LEU A 136 16.86 -8.44 -7.96
CA LEU A 136 17.61 -9.29 -7.01
C LEU A 136 19.09 -9.51 -7.35
N GLY A 137 19.69 -8.72 -8.25
CA GLY A 137 21.14 -8.75 -8.47
C GLY A 137 21.63 -9.67 -9.60
N ILE A 138 20.74 -10.21 -10.43
CA ILE A 138 21.07 -11.12 -11.54
C ILE A 138 21.89 -10.43 -12.65
N ASN A 139 22.59 -11.22 -13.48
CA ASN A 139 23.39 -10.74 -14.61
C ASN A 139 22.88 -11.34 -15.93
N LEU A 140 22.39 -10.49 -16.83
CA LEU A 140 21.84 -10.87 -18.14
C LEU A 140 22.51 -10.04 -19.25
N ALA A 141 23.83 -9.88 -19.16
CA ALA A 141 24.66 -9.13 -20.12
C ALA A 141 24.66 -9.70 -21.55
N SER A 142 23.97 -10.81 -21.76
CA SER A 142 23.82 -11.49 -23.04
C SER A 142 22.70 -10.85 -23.88
N ALA A 143 21.74 -10.15 -23.26
CA ALA A 143 20.68 -9.39 -23.94
C ALA A 143 21.06 -7.94 -24.20
N ASP A 144 20.79 -7.47 -25.42
CA ASP A 144 21.07 -6.11 -25.89
C ASP A 144 19.81 -5.23 -25.98
N VAL A 145 18.62 -5.80 -25.78
CA VAL A 145 17.37 -5.05 -25.77
C VAL A 145 16.61 -5.27 -24.47
N VAL A 146 16.11 -4.18 -23.88
CA VAL A 146 15.24 -4.21 -22.71
C VAL A 146 13.91 -3.55 -23.08
N ILE A 147 12.82 -4.24 -22.84
CA ILE A 147 11.46 -3.73 -23.00
C ILE A 147 10.82 -3.65 -21.61
N LEU A 148 10.50 -2.42 -21.18
CA LEU A 148 9.67 -2.19 -20.02
C LEU A 148 8.22 -2.15 -20.50
N TYR A 149 7.47 -3.23 -20.25
CA TYR A 149 6.06 -3.32 -20.68
C TYR A 149 5.18 -2.35 -19.88
N ASP A 150 5.47 -2.22 -18.58
CA ASP A 150 4.87 -1.23 -17.70
C ASP A 150 5.87 -0.73 -16.64
N SER A 151 5.76 0.55 -16.29
CA SER A 151 6.71 1.21 -15.39
C SER A 151 6.34 1.09 -13.91
N ASP A 152 7.37 1.01 -13.06
CA ASP A 152 7.21 1.18 -11.62
C ASP A 152 6.92 2.66 -11.27
N TRP A 153 6.32 2.87 -10.10
CA TRP A 153 6.19 4.20 -9.49
C TRP A 153 7.54 4.77 -9.07
N ASN A 154 8.47 3.88 -8.73
CA ASN A 154 9.81 4.23 -8.34
C ASN A 154 10.76 4.10 -9.55
N PRO A 155 11.27 5.21 -10.13
CA PRO A 155 12.15 5.16 -11.29
C PRO A 155 13.42 4.34 -11.08
N GLN A 156 13.88 4.23 -9.82
CA GLN A 156 15.07 3.45 -9.47
C GLN A 156 14.89 1.95 -9.73
N VAL A 157 13.66 1.44 -9.60
CA VAL A 157 13.36 0.02 -9.85
C VAL A 157 13.49 -0.28 -11.35
N ASP A 158 12.96 0.61 -12.20
CA ASP A 158 13.12 0.52 -13.66
C ASP A 158 14.60 0.63 -14.07
N LEU A 159 15.36 1.57 -13.51
CA LEU A 159 16.80 1.70 -13.78
C LEU A 159 17.58 0.44 -13.40
N GLN A 160 17.28 -0.14 -12.24
CA GLN A 160 17.91 -1.38 -11.80
C GLN A 160 17.60 -2.56 -12.73
N ALA A 161 16.40 -2.57 -13.33
CA ALA A 161 16.01 -3.54 -14.35
C ALA A 161 16.82 -3.34 -15.65
N MET A 162 17.02 -2.10 -16.10
CA MET A 162 17.88 -1.79 -17.26
C MET A 162 19.32 -2.24 -17.04
N ASP A 163 19.86 -2.02 -15.83
CA ASP A 163 21.22 -2.43 -15.42
C ASP A 163 21.43 -3.96 -15.43
N ARG A 164 20.37 -4.77 -15.62
CA ARG A 164 20.52 -6.23 -15.80
C ARG A 164 21.17 -6.57 -17.14
N ALA A 165 20.86 -5.79 -18.18
CA ALA A 165 21.43 -5.89 -19.52
C ALA A 165 22.56 -4.88 -19.72
N HIS A 166 22.36 -3.63 -19.27
CA HIS A 166 23.36 -2.56 -19.33
C HIS A 166 24.41 -2.74 -18.23
N ARG A 167 25.26 -3.75 -18.40
CA ARG A 167 26.27 -4.14 -17.43
C ARG A 167 27.60 -4.45 -18.10
N ILE A 168 28.68 -4.30 -17.33
CA ILE A 168 30.03 -4.72 -17.73
C ILE A 168 29.97 -6.21 -18.16
N GLY A 169 30.26 -6.46 -19.44
CA GLY A 169 30.13 -7.77 -20.08
C GLY A 169 29.31 -7.75 -21.37
N GLN A 170 28.41 -6.76 -21.52
CA GLN A 170 27.68 -6.55 -22.77
C GLN A 170 28.60 -5.91 -23.84
N LYS A 171 28.54 -6.43 -25.06
CA LYS A 171 29.35 -6.01 -26.22
C LYS A 171 28.57 -5.22 -27.27
N LYS A 172 27.23 -5.34 -27.28
CA LYS A 172 26.32 -4.62 -28.18
C LYS A 172 25.75 -3.37 -27.48
N PRO A 173 25.38 -2.31 -28.24
CA PRO A 173 24.68 -1.16 -27.66
C PRO A 173 23.34 -1.60 -27.07
N VAL A 174 23.08 -1.24 -25.81
CA VAL A 174 21.82 -1.60 -25.14
C VAL A 174 20.73 -0.61 -25.52
N ARG A 175 19.63 -1.13 -26.08
CA ARG A 175 18.43 -0.34 -26.41
C ARG A 175 17.34 -0.59 -25.38
N VAL A 176 16.76 0.46 -24.83
CA VAL A 176 15.67 0.37 -23.85
C VAL A 176 14.39 0.95 -24.46
N PHE A 177 13.35 0.13 -24.56
CA PHE A 177 12.02 0.53 -25.00
C PHE A 177 11.08 0.56 -23.80
N ARG A 178 10.47 1.71 -23.51
CA ARG A 178 9.42 1.85 -22.50
C ARG A 178 8.08 2.01 -23.20
N LEU A 179 7.17 1.05 -23.00
CA LEU A 179 5.84 1.12 -23.58
C LEU A 179 4.94 1.99 -22.67
N ILE A 180 4.34 3.03 -23.25
CA ILE A 180 3.47 3.97 -22.54
C ILE A 180 2.19 4.12 -23.36
N THR A 181 1.03 3.88 -22.74
CA THR A 181 -0.26 4.15 -23.39
C THR A 181 -0.55 5.66 -23.35
N ASP A 182 -0.59 6.29 -24.52
CA ASP A 182 -0.81 7.73 -24.70
C ASP A 182 -2.19 8.17 -24.16
N ASN A 183 -2.28 9.36 -23.59
CA ASN A 183 -3.52 9.90 -23.00
C ASN A 183 -4.13 9.02 -21.88
N THR A 184 -3.31 8.32 -21.11
CA THR A 184 -3.78 7.51 -19.97
C THR A 184 -3.07 7.86 -18.67
N VAL A 185 -3.40 7.12 -17.60
CA VAL A 185 -2.73 7.21 -16.32
C VAL A 185 -1.23 6.91 -16.42
N GLU A 186 -0.79 6.09 -17.37
CA GLU A 186 0.63 5.69 -17.48
C GLU A 186 1.56 6.85 -17.81
N GLU A 187 1.15 7.76 -18.68
CA GLU A 187 1.92 8.95 -19.06
C GLU A 187 2.29 9.79 -17.83
N ARG A 188 1.31 10.02 -16.94
CA ARG A 188 1.53 10.78 -15.69
C ARG A 188 2.43 10.05 -14.70
N ILE A 189 2.36 8.71 -14.66
CA ILE A 189 3.25 7.90 -13.82
C ILE A 189 4.70 8.10 -14.28
N VAL A 190 4.94 8.07 -15.59
CA VAL A 190 6.28 8.23 -16.16
C VAL A 190 6.80 9.67 -15.96
N GLU A 191 6.01 10.70 -16.27
CA GLU A 191 6.39 12.10 -16.02
C GLU A 191 6.84 12.32 -14.57
N ARG A 192 6.08 11.78 -13.60
CA ARG A 192 6.39 11.89 -12.17
C ARG A 192 7.64 11.11 -11.79
N ALA A 193 7.80 9.90 -12.33
CA ALA A 193 8.99 9.10 -12.10
C ALA A 193 10.26 9.81 -12.61
N GLU A 194 10.19 10.49 -13.76
CA GLU A 194 11.32 11.24 -14.31
C GLU A 194 11.65 12.52 -13.52
N ILE A 195 10.63 13.29 -13.12
CA ILE A 195 10.82 14.45 -12.23
C ILE A 195 11.51 14.00 -10.94
N LYS A 196 11.08 12.88 -10.38
CA LYS A 196 11.66 12.32 -9.16
C LYS A 196 13.10 11.87 -9.37
N LEU A 197 13.40 11.18 -10.48
CA LEU A 197 14.76 10.76 -10.79
C LEU A 197 15.70 11.97 -10.90
N ARG A 198 15.23 13.06 -11.51
CA ARG A 198 15.99 14.30 -11.63
C ARG A 198 16.21 14.97 -10.27
N LEU A 199 15.18 15.03 -9.42
CA LEU A 199 15.30 15.51 -8.05
C LEU A 199 16.31 14.68 -7.25
N ASP A 200 16.27 13.36 -7.33
CA ASP A 200 17.21 12.46 -6.67
C ASP A 200 18.65 12.78 -7.11
N SER A 201 18.88 13.02 -8.40
CA SER A 201 20.22 13.37 -8.91
C SER A 201 20.76 14.70 -8.33
N ILE A 202 19.90 15.71 -8.17
CA ILE A 202 20.24 17.01 -7.56
C ILE A 202 20.52 16.84 -6.06
N VAL A 203 19.73 16.01 -5.38
CA VAL A 203 19.85 15.79 -3.93
C VAL A 203 21.13 15.03 -3.58
N ILE A 204 21.50 14.04 -4.40
CA ILE A 204 22.78 13.31 -4.28
C ILE A 204 23.96 14.28 -4.43
N GLN A 205 23.90 15.20 -5.40
CA GLN A 205 24.93 16.23 -5.57
C GLN A 205 25.02 17.20 -4.38
N GLN A 206 23.91 17.47 -3.68
CA GLN A 206 23.86 18.38 -2.52
C GLN A 206 24.13 17.70 -1.17
N GLY A 207 24.32 16.37 -1.11
CA GLY A 207 24.70 15.63 0.10
C GLY A 207 23.67 15.64 1.23
N ARG A 208 22.40 15.97 0.96
CA ARG A 208 21.33 15.99 1.98
C ARG A 208 20.48 14.72 1.91
N LEU A 209 20.31 14.06 3.05
CA LEU A 209 19.39 12.93 3.19
C LEU A 209 17.95 13.45 3.16
N ILE A 210 17.19 13.07 2.12
CA ILE A 210 15.74 13.26 2.10
C ILE A 210 15.07 12.08 2.79
N ASP A 211 14.15 12.40 3.69
CA ASP A 211 13.32 11.44 4.40
C ASP A 211 12.49 10.55 3.43
N GLN A 212 12.65 9.24 3.54
CA GLN A 212 12.04 8.23 2.65
C GLN A 212 10.50 8.17 2.76
N GLN A 213 9.91 8.84 3.75
CA GLN A 213 8.45 8.91 3.92
C GLN A 213 7.72 9.72 2.84
N SER A 214 8.43 10.53 2.05
CA SER A 214 7.85 11.27 0.91
C SER A 214 7.48 10.41 -0.31
N ASN A 215 7.65 9.08 -0.23
CA ASN A 215 7.37 8.12 -1.31
C ASN A 215 5.88 7.81 -1.57
N LYS A 216 4.95 8.34 -0.78
CA LYS A 216 3.51 8.04 -0.94
C LYS A 216 2.80 9.19 -1.65
N MET A 217 2.28 8.93 -2.86
CA MET A 217 1.46 9.91 -3.59
C MET A 217 0.32 10.46 -2.74
N ALA A 218 0.10 11.76 -2.87
CA ALA A 218 -1.00 12.45 -2.21
C ALA A 218 -2.34 12.08 -2.87
N LYS A 219 -3.42 12.24 -2.13
CA LYS A 219 -4.78 11.90 -2.60
C LYS A 219 -5.19 12.74 -3.81
N GLU A 220 -4.85 14.03 -3.80
CA GLU A 220 -5.21 14.98 -4.85
C GLU A 220 -4.47 14.69 -6.15
N GLU A 221 -3.19 14.33 -6.07
CA GLU A 221 -2.39 13.92 -7.23
C GLU A 221 -2.98 12.69 -7.92
N MET A 222 -3.41 11.69 -7.14
CA MET A 222 -4.02 10.48 -7.68
C MET A 222 -5.30 10.80 -8.46
N LEU A 223 -6.07 11.76 -7.97
CA LEU A 223 -7.31 12.19 -8.59
C LEU A 223 -7.03 12.98 -9.88
N GLN A 224 -6.01 13.83 -9.91
CA GLN A 224 -5.54 14.49 -11.14
C GLN A 224 -5.07 13.48 -12.18
N MET A 225 -4.30 12.45 -11.78
CA MET A 225 -3.85 11.40 -12.69
C MET A 225 -5.00 10.62 -13.31
N ILE A 226 -6.01 10.27 -12.51
CA ILE A 226 -7.18 9.53 -13.02
C ILE A 226 -8.04 10.39 -13.96
N ARG A 227 -8.15 11.69 -13.69
CA ARG A 227 -8.89 12.62 -14.55
C ARG A 227 -8.17 12.93 -15.86
N HIS A 228 -6.84 12.88 -15.84
CA HIS A 228 -6.02 13.07 -17.03
C HIS A 228 -6.32 12.00 -18.08
N GLY A 229 -6.63 12.41 -19.30
CA GLY A 229 -6.92 11.50 -20.40
C GLY A 229 -8.31 10.85 -20.36
N ALA A 230 -9.03 10.90 -19.24
CA ALA A 230 -10.39 10.36 -19.16
C ALA A 230 -11.33 11.00 -20.20
N THR A 231 -11.29 12.33 -20.34
CA THR A 231 -12.08 13.06 -21.35
C THR A 231 -11.71 12.66 -22.77
N HIS A 232 -10.42 12.50 -23.06
CA HIS A 232 -9.92 12.10 -24.37
C HIS A 232 -10.32 10.67 -24.72
N VAL A 233 -10.18 9.74 -23.77
CA VAL A 233 -10.55 8.32 -23.92
C VAL A 233 -12.07 8.15 -24.06
N PHE A 234 -12.89 8.97 -23.40
CA PHE A 234 -14.35 8.95 -23.59
C PHE A 234 -14.83 9.61 -24.88
N ALA A 235 -14.07 10.58 -25.41
CA ALA A 235 -14.36 11.25 -26.67
C ALA A 235 -13.96 10.40 -27.89
N SER A 236 -12.90 9.59 -27.78
CA SER A 236 -12.48 8.66 -28.83
C SER A 236 -13.46 7.47 -28.91
N LYS A 237 -14.34 7.47 -29.92
CA LYS A 237 -15.37 6.42 -30.07
C LYS A 237 -14.91 5.15 -30.76
N GLU A 238 -13.78 5.18 -31.46
CA GLU A 238 -13.15 4.04 -32.10
C GLU A 238 -11.64 4.27 -32.09
N SER A 239 -10.88 3.39 -31.45
CA SER A 239 -9.44 3.34 -31.62
C SER A 239 -9.16 2.68 -32.97
N GLU A 240 -8.95 3.50 -34.00
CA GLU A 240 -8.23 3.05 -35.18
C GLU A 240 -6.81 2.69 -34.70
N LEU A 241 -6.56 1.40 -34.45
CA LEU A 241 -5.21 0.87 -34.44
C LEU A 241 -4.72 0.99 -35.89
N THR A 242 -4.30 2.19 -36.26
CA THR A 242 -3.74 2.45 -37.58
C THR A 242 -2.58 1.50 -37.77
N ASP A 243 -2.51 0.88 -38.95
CA ASP A 243 -1.41 0.01 -39.35
C ASP A 243 -0.14 0.85 -39.64
N GLU A 244 0.18 1.78 -38.73
CA GLU A 244 1.36 2.62 -38.78
C GLU A 244 2.60 1.71 -38.71
N ASP A 245 3.56 1.99 -39.59
CA ASP A 245 4.84 1.30 -39.59
C ASP A 245 5.56 1.56 -38.27
N ILE A 246 6.15 0.51 -37.69
CA ILE A 246 6.92 0.56 -36.43
C ILE A 246 7.97 1.66 -36.47
N THR A 247 8.58 1.88 -37.65
CA THR A 247 9.59 2.90 -37.86
C THR A 247 9.07 4.30 -37.54
N THR A 248 7.87 4.62 -38.01
CA THR A 248 7.21 5.91 -37.73
C THR A 248 6.87 6.03 -36.24
N LEU A 249 6.44 4.94 -35.60
CA LEU A 249 6.17 4.93 -34.16
C LEU A 249 7.45 5.15 -33.34
N LEU A 250 8.56 4.54 -33.74
CA LEU A 250 9.86 4.71 -33.09
C LEU A 250 10.38 6.15 -33.24
N GLU A 251 10.29 6.73 -34.44
CA GLU A 251 10.67 8.13 -34.68
C GLU A 251 9.83 9.11 -33.85
N ARG A 252 8.51 8.88 -33.79
CA ARG A 252 7.59 9.68 -32.96
C ARG A 252 7.92 9.54 -31.47
N GLY A 253 8.24 8.32 -31.02
CA GLY A 253 8.64 8.04 -29.64
C GLY A 253 9.97 8.70 -29.26
N GLU A 254 10.96 8.70 -30.15
CA GLU A 254 12.25 9.37 -29.94
C GLU A 254 12.06 10.89 -29.83
N LYS A 255 11.24 11.47 -30.71
CA LYS A 255 10.91 12.91 -30.67
C LYS A 255 10.21 13.33 -29.38
N LYS A 256 9.15 12.61 -28.96
CA LYS A 256 8.45 12.89 -27.68
C LYS A 256 9.41 12.77 -26.48
N THR A 257 10.30 11.77 -26.50
CA THR A 257 11.30 11.59 -25.44
C THR A 257 12.29 12.75 -25.38
N ALA A 258 12.74 13.25 -26.54
CA ALA A 258 13.61 14.42 -26.63
C ALA A 258 12.93 15.69 -26.12
N GLU A 259 11.68 15.94 -26.52
CA GLU A 259 10.86 17.08 -26.06
C GLU A 259 10.66 17.05 -24.53
N MET A 260 10.35 15.88 -23.97
CA MET A 260 10.20 15.70 -22.51
C MET A 260 11.51 15.96 -21.77
N ASN A 261 12.63 15.43 -22.27
CA ASN A 261 13.95 15.68 -21.71
C ASN A 261 14.32 17.17 -21.77
N GLU A 262 14.04 17.85 -22.88
CA GLU A 262 14.29 19.30 -23.02
C GLU A 262 13.41 20.10 -22.05
N ARG A 263 12.13 19.74 -21.92
CA ARG A 263 11.20 20.38 -20.97
C ARG A 263 11.68 20.22 -19.52
N LEU A 264 12.13 19.02 -19.15
CA LEU A 264 12.73 18.76 -17.84
C LEU A 264 14.02 19.56 -17.68
N GLN A 265 14.84 19.68 -18.72
CA GLN A 265 16.09 20.47 -18.71
C GLN A 265 15.87 21.95 -18.46
N LYS A 266 14.84 22.53 -19.09
CA LYS A 266 14.45 23.94 -18.90
C LYS A 266 13.84 24.22 -17.52
N MET A 267 13.25 23.23 -16.86
CA MET A 267 12.83 23.36 -15.46
C MET A 267 14.07 23.45 -14.55
N GLY A 268 14.45 24.67 -14.18
CA GLY A 268 15.61 24.94 -13.32
C GLY A 268 15.47 24.41 -11.89
N GLU A 269 16.61 24.26 -11.19
CA GLU A 269 16.71 23.68 -9.83
C GLU A 269 15.75 24.31 -8.80
N SER A 270 15.54 25.63 -8.88
CA SER A 270 14.64 26.37 -7.99
C SER A 270 13.16 26.05 -8.21
N SER A 271 12.75 25.80 -9.46
CA SER A 271 11.35 25.45 -9.79
C SER A 271 11.03 24.00 -9.44
N LEU A 272 12.01 23.09 -9.58
CA LEU A 272 11.90 21.70 -9.14
C LEU A 272 11.79 21.59 -7.60
N ARG A 273 12.47 22.47 -6.86
CA ARG A 273 12.29 22.62 -5.40
C ARG A 273 10.90 23.15 -5.04
N ASN A 274 10.39 24.14 -5.78
CA ASN A 274 9.05 24.68 -5.56
C ASN A 274 7.95 23.67 -5.86
N PHE A 275 8.15 22.72 -6.77
CA PHE A 275 7.23 21.59 -6.98
C PHE A 275 7.05 20.71 -5.72
N ARG A 276 8.00 20.77 -4.78
CA ARG A 276 7.93 20.13 -3.46
C ARG A 276 7.24 21.00 -2.40
N MET A 277 7.16 22.31 -2.60
CA MET A 277 6.58 23.29 -1.66
C MET A 277 5.20 23.83 -2.07
N ASP A 278 4.77 23.66 -3.32
CA ASP A 278 3.46 24.16 -3.80
C ASP A 278 2.27 23.25 -3.41
N VAL A 279 2.45 22.43 -2.37
CA VAL A 279 1.40 21.59 -1.79
C VAL A 279 0.48 22.40 -0.85
N GLU A 280 0.81 23.66 -0.53
CA GLU A 280 0.02 24.49 0.39
C GLU A 280 -0.43 25.88 -0.12
N GLN A 281 -0.08 26.31 -1.34
CA GLN A 281 -0.59 27.60 -1.87
C GLN A 281 -1.38 27.49 -3.18
N SER A 282 -2.71 27.57 -3.00
CA SER A 282 -3.68 28.14 -3.95
C SER A 282 -3.96 27.38 -5.26
N LEU A 283 -4.98 26.52 -5.18
CA LEU A 283 -5.83 25.98 -6.26
C LEU A 283 -6.43 27.01 -7.25
N TYR A 284 -6.03 28.30 -7.21
CA TYR A 284 -6.68 29.40 -7.93
C TYR A 284 -5.71 30.31 -8.71
N LYS A 285 -4.42 29.94 -8.83
CA LYS A 285 -3.45 30.72 -9.62
C LYS A 285 -2.82 29.88 -10.72
N PHE A 286 -3.06 30.29 -11.97
CA PHE A 286 -2.41 29.75 -13.16
C PHE A 286 -1.94 30.94 -14.01
N GLU A 287 -0.68 30.93 -14.44
CA GLU A 287 -0.04 32.03 -15.20
C GLU A 287 -0.14 33.44 -14.56
N GLY A 288 -0.17 33.54 -13.23
CA GLY A 288 -0.13 34.82 -12.53
C GLY A 288 -1.48 35.54 -12.39
N GLU A 289 -2.58 34.98 -12.89
CA GLU A 289 -3.94 35.48 -12.62
C GLU A 289 -4.66 34.68 -11.52
N ASP A 290 -5.43 35.38 -10.67
CA ASP A 290 -6.19 34.82 -9.54
C ASP A 290 -7.66 34.58 -9.97
N TYR A 291 -8.06 33.32 -10.09
CA TYR A 291 -9.32 32.91 -10.73
C TYR A 291 -10.54 32.85 -9.79
N ARG A 292 -10.45 33.39 -8.57
CA ARG A 292 -11.55 33.34 -7.57
C ARG A 292 -12.85 34.03 -8.00
N GLU A 293 -12.80 35.06 -8.84
CA GLU A 293 -14.00 35.84 -9.21
C GLU A 293 -14.76 35.30 -10.43
N LYS A 294 -14.11 34.53 -11.31
CA LYS A 294 -14.77 33.91 -12.50
C LYS A 294 -15.62 32.67 -12.15
N GLN A 295 -15.52 32.16 -10.92
CA GLN A 295 -16.24 30.95 -10.49
C GLN A 295 -17.74 31.17 -10.21
N LYS A 296 -18.25 32.42 -10.29
CA LYS A 296 -19.70 32.67 -10.20
C LYS A 296 -20.46 32.42 -11.51
N LEU A 297 -19.76 32.19 -12.63
CA LEU A 297 -20.38 31.94 -13.93
C LEU A 297 -19.67 30.80 -14.66
N GLY A 298 -19.95 29.55 -14.25
CA GLY A 298 -19.42 28.35 -14.90
C GLY A 298 -19.73 27.11 -14.07
N MET A 299 -20.94 26.58 -14.25
CA MET A 299 -21.31 25.27 -13.71
C MET A 299 -20.27 24.22 -14.09
N VAL A 300 -19.97 23.36 -13.12
CA VAL A 300 -19.33 22.04 -13.26
C VAL A 300 -19.74 21.40 -14.59
N GLU A 301 -18.80 21.21 -15.51
CA GLU A 301 -19.05 20.49 -16.77
C GLU A 301 -19.47 19.05 -16.45
N TRP A 302 -20.74 18.78 -16.74
CA TRP A 302 -21.42 17.50 -16.60
C TRP A 302 -20.93 16.52 -17.68
N ILE A 303 -20.28 15.43 -17.27
CA ILE A 303 -19.82 14.38 -18.19
C ILE A 303 -21.00 13.43 -18.46
N GLU A 304 -21.65 13.59 -19.62
CA GLU A 304 -22.77 12.75 -20.04
C GLU A 304 -22.28 11.56 -20.89
N PRO A 305 -22.44 10.29 -20.46
CA PRO A 305 -21.99 9.15 -21.24
C PRO A 305 -22.94 8.85 -22.42
N PRO A 306 -22.43 8.42 -23.60
CA PRO A 306 -23.29 8.05 -24.72
C PRO A 306 -24.11 6.80 -24.37
N LYS A 307 -25.44 6.91 -24.49
CA LYS A 307 -26.40 5.82 -24.28
C LYS A 307 -26.17 4.72 -25.32
N ARG A 308 -25.72 3.55 -24.86
CA ARG A 308 -25.63 2.33 -25.67
C ARG A 308 -26.98 1.60 -25.59
N GLU A 309 -27.68 1.48 -26.73
CA GLU A 309 -28.83 0.59 -26.85
C GLU A 309 -28.38 -0.88 -26.68
N ARG A 310 -29.01 -1.60 -25.74
CA ARG A 310 -28.80 -3.04 -25.56
C ARG A 310 -30.02 -3.79 -26.05
N LYS A 311 -29.85 -4.70 -27.01
CA LYS A 311 -30.76 -5.84 -27.19
C LYS A 311 -30.54 -6.80 -26.03
N ALA A 312 -31.61 -7.10 -25.31
CA ALA A 312 -31.63 -7.97 -24.15
C ALA A 312 -31.78 -9.43 -24.58
N ASN A 313 -31.00 -10.33 -23.98
CA ASN A 313 -31.42 -11.71 -23.78
C ASN A 313 -31.37 -12.04 -22.29
N TYR A 314 -32.58 -12.35 -21.82
CA TYR A 314 -33.08 -12.86 -20.54
C TYR A 314 -32.11 -13.63 -19.61
N ALA A 315 -32.10 -13.20 -18.34
CA ALA A 315 -32.18 -14.06 -17.15
C ALA A 315 -32.78 -13.24 -16.00
N VAL A 316 -34.10 -13.33 -15.80
CA VAL A 316 -34.91 -12.37 -15.03
C VAL A 316 -34.81 -12.53 -13.50
N ASP A 317 -34.25 -13.60 -12.95
CA ASP A 317 -34.29 -13.82 -11.48
C ASP A 317 -33.06 -13.34 -10.69
N ALA A 318 -31.91 -13.09 -11.34
CA ALA A 318 -30.72 -12.59 -10.66
C ALA A 318 -30.65 -11.04 -10.65
N TYR A 319 -31.26 -10.40 -11.65
CA TYR A 319 -31.19 -8.94 -11.83
C TYR A 319 -32.00 -8.17 -10.79
N PHE A 320 -33.15 -8.68 -10.34
CA PHE A 320 -33.94 -8.04 -9.28
C PHE A 320 -33.24 -8.08 -7.91
N ARG A 321 -32.36 -9.05 -7.66
CA ARG A 321 -31.63 -9.18 -6.39
C ARG A 321 -30.38 -8.29 -6.34
N GLU A 322 -29.76 -8.04 -7.49
CA GLU A 322 -28.52 -7.26 -7.61
C GLU A 322 -28.77 -5.77 -7.92
N ALA A 323 -29.84 -5.41 -8.64
CA ALA A 323 -30.18 -4.02 -8.99
C ALA A 323 -30.78 -3.21 -7.81
N LEU A 324 -31.20 -3.88 -6.73
CA LEU A 324 -31.71 -3.26 -5.50
C LEU A 324 -30.66 -3.06 -4.40
N ARG A 325 -29.40 -3.48 -4.60
CA ARG A 325 -28.29 -3.10 -3.72
C ARG A 325 -27.80 -1.70 -4.04
N VAL A 326 -28.70 -0.72 -3.90
CA VAL A 326 -28.32 0.64 -3.58
C VAL A 326 -27.71 0.55 -2.18
N SER A 327 -26.46 0.98 -2.00
CA SER A 327 -25.90 1.16 -0.66
C SER A 327 -26.90 2.00 0.13
N GLU A 328 -27.56 1.38 1.11
CA GLU A 328 -28.67 2.02 1.79
C GLU A 328 -28.19 3.37 2.34
N PRO A 329 -28.96 4.46 2.13
CA PRO A 329 -28.62 5.73 2.74
C PRO A 329 -28.49 5.48 4.24
N LYS A 330 -27.31 5.75 4.82
CA LYS A 330 -27.11 5.67 6.27
C LYS A 330 -28.28 6.39 6.93
N VAL A 331 -29.11 5.63 7.64
CA VAL A 331 -30.32 6.16 8.29
C VAL A 331 -29.93 7.46 9.02
N PRO A 332 -30.62 8.58 8.77
CA PRO A 332 -30.29 9.85 9.43
C PRO A 332 -30.18 9.62 10.93
N LYS A 333 -29.01 9.93 11.52
CA LYS A 333 -28.80 9.75 12.96
C LYS A 333 -29.89 10.49 13.70
N ALA A 334 -30.56 9.80 14.63
CA ALA A 334 -31.63 10.40 15.42
C ALA A 334 -31.13 11.71 16.09
N PRO A 335 -31.93 12.77 16.06
CA PRO A 335 -31.58 14.05 16.67
C PRO A 335 -31.27 13.88 18.16
N ARG A 336 -30.22 14.56 18.62
CA ARG A 336 -29.77 14.58 20.02
C ARG A 336 -30.02 15.97 20.62
N PRO A 337 -30.27 16.06 21.94
CA PRO A 337 -30.40 17.35 22.62
C PRO A 337 -29.17 18.24 22.40
N PRO A 338 -29.34 19.56 22.24
CA PRO A 338 -28.22 20.48 22.21
C PRO A 338 -27.46 20.46 23.56
N LYS A 339 -26.13 20.54 23.52
CA LYS A 339 -25.21 20.60 24.68
C LYS A 339 -25.12 19.35 25.56
N GLN A 340 -25.34 18.14 25.03
CA GLN A 340 -25.02 16.93 25.80
C GLN A 340 -23.52 16.86 26.15
N PRO A 341 -23.18 16.41 27.38
CA PRO A 341 -21.79 16.19 27.76
C PRO A 341 -21.18 15.09 26.89
N ASN A 342 -19.95 15.33 26.42
CA ASN A 342 -19.22 14.38 25.58
C ASN A 342 -18.56 13.32 26.47
N VAL A 343 -19.28 12.23 26.74
CA VAL A 343 -18.78 11.08 27.51
C VAL A 343 -18.08 10.09 26.58
N GLN A 344 -16.86 9.70 26.93
CA GLN A 344 -16.12 8.65 26.24
C GLN A 344 -16.06 7.39 27.12
N ASP A 345 -16.07 6.22 26.49
CA ASP A 345 -16.09 4.92 27.16
C ASP A 345 -14.86 4.68 28.05
N PHE A 346 -13.67 5.06 27.59
CA PHE A 346 -12.42 4.98 28.35
C PHE A 346 -12.36 5.90 29.58
N GLN A 347 -13.34 6.76 29.80
CA GLN A 347 -13.43 7.60 31.00
C GLN A 347 -14.21 6.93 32.13
N PHE A 348 -14.77 5.73 31.89
CA PHE A 348 -15.41 4.86 32.90
C PHE A 348 -16.47 5.56 33.76
N PHE A 349 -17.35 6.35 33.14
CA PHE A 349 -18.49 6.93 33.87
C PHE A 349 -19.43 5.84 34.41
N PRO A 350 -20.14 6.07 35.53
CA PRO A 350 -21.08 5.09 36.07
C PRO A 350 -22.25 4.78 35.11
N PRO A 351 -22.74 3.51 35.04
CA PRO A 351 -23.89 3.12 34.20
C PRO A 351 -25.13 4.01 34.37
N ARG A 352 -25.39 4.44 35.61
CA ARG A 352 -26.49 5.32 35.99
C ARG A 352 -26.49 6.65 35.23
N LEU A 353 -25.32 7.19 34.87
CA LEU A 353 -25.23 8.41 34.07
C LEU A 353 -25.84 8.20 32.67
N PHE A 354 -25.61 7.03 32.06
CA PHE A 354 -26.13 6.73 30.74
C PHE A 354 -27.65 6.57 30.74
N GLU A 355 -28.24 6.05 31.83
CA GLU A 355 -29.69 5.99 32.00
C GLU A 355 -30.32 7.40 32.04
N LEU A 356 -29.72 8.32 32.79
CA LEU A 356 -30.19 9.71 32.88
C LEU A 356 -30.03 10.45 31.54
N LEU A 357 -28.91 10.24 30.84
CA LEU A 357 -28.69 10.78 29.50
C LEU A 357 -29.67 10.19 28.47
N GLU A 358 -29.98 8.89 28.56
CA GLU A 358 -30.98 8.25 27.68
C GLU A 358 -32.37 8.84 27.93
N LYS A 359 -32.78 9.03 29.19
CA LYS A 359 -34.05 9.68 29.56
C LYS A 359 -34.15 11.09 28.97
N GLU A 360 -33.08 11.88 29.04
CA GLU A 360 -33.00 13.23 28.44
C GLU A 360 -33.10 13.20 26.91
N ILE A 361 -32.45 12.22 26.25
CA ILE A 361 -32.55 12.03 24.79
C ILE A 361 -33.97 11.66 24.38
N LEU A 362 -34.61 10.72 25.08
CA LEU A 362 -35.96 10.27 24.78
C LEU A 362 -36.97 11.40 24.96
N TYR A 363 -36.84 12.18 26.04
CA TYR A 363 -37.69 13.35 26.26
C TYR A 363 -37.48 14.43 25.20
N TYR A 364 -36.23 14.72 24.80
CA TYR A 364 -35.96 15.66 23.71
C TYR A 364 -36.54 15.19 22.37
N ARG A 365 -36.44 13.89 22.06
CA ARG A 365 -37.06 13.30 20.86
C ARG A 365 -38.58 13.46 20.89
N LYS A 366 -39.20 13.35 22.07
CA LYS A 366 -40.63 13.61 22.26
C LYS A 366 -40.98 15.09 22.01
N THR A 367 -40.20 16.04 22.53
CA THR A 367 -40.49 17.48 22.38
C THR A 367 -40.36 17.98 20.94
N ILE A 368 -39.48 17.39 20.13
CA ILE A 368 -39.34 17.70 18.70
C ILE A 368 -40.26 16.88 17.80
N GLY A 369 -41.11 16.00 18.36
CA GLY A 369 -42.03 15.16 17.60
C GLY A 369 -41.35 14.10 16.74
N TYR A 370 -40.17 13.59 17.14
CA TYR A 370 -39.42 12.59 16.37
C TYR A 370 -40.19 11.26 16.30
N LYS A 371 -40.27 10.70 15.09
CA LYS A 371 -40.85 9.36 14.84
C LYS A 371 -39.75 8.39 14.43
N VAL A 372 -39.73 7.23 15.08
CA VAL A 372 -38.72 6.19 14.84
C VAL A 372 -38.92 5.60 13.44
N PRO A 373 -37.94 5.73 12.52
CA PRO A 373 -38.02 5.12 11.20
C PRO A 373 -37.90 3.59 11.31
N ARG A 374 -38.55 2.87 10.40
CA ARG A 374 -38.47 1.41 10.34
C ARG A 374 -37.10 1.00 9.81
N ASN A 375 -36.36 0.20 10.57
CA ASN A 375 -35.07 -0.34 10.14
C ASN A 375 -35.27 -1.76 9.55
N PRO A 376 -35.00 -2.01 8.26
CA PRO A 376 -35.20 -3.33 7.63
C PRO A 376 -34.23 -4.41 8.13
N ASP A 377 -33.07 -4.01 8.67
CA ASP A 377 -31.96 -4.92 9.00
C ASP A 377 -32.12 -5.66 10.32
N ILE A 378 -33.13 -5.31 11.13
CA ILE A 378 -33.35 -5.88 12.46
C ILE A 378 -34.43 -6.97 12.39
N PRO A 379 -34.27 -8.12 13.06
CA PRO A 379 -35.34 -9.11 13.23
C PRO A 379 -36.61 -8.45 13.80
N ASN A 380 -37.77 -8.69 13.17
CA ASN A 380 -39.06 -8.11 13.55
C ASN A 380 -39.08 -6.56 13.62
N PRO A 381 -38.87 -5.87 12.49
CA PRO A 381 -38.66 -4.42 12.45
C PRO A 381 -39.88 -3.60 12.90
N ALA A 382 -41.10 -4.14 12.74
CA ALA A 382 -42.33 -3.49 13.21
C ALA A 382 -42.47 -3.53 14.74
N VAL A 383 -41.96 -4.57 15.39
CA VAL A 383 -42.00 -4.70 16.86
C VAL A 383 -40.98 -3.75 17.48
N ALA A 384 -39.74 -3.79 16.98
CA ALA A 384 -38.66 -2.89 17.44
C ALA A 384 -39.04 -1.41 17.27
N GLN A 385 -39.62 -1.03 16.12
CA GLN A 385 -40.12 0.33 15.89
C GLN A 385 -41.20 0.72 16.90
N ARG A 386 -42.16 -0.16 17.17
CA ARG A 386 -43.26 0.11 18.10
C ARG A 386 -42.78 0.24 19.54
N GLU A 387 -41.81 -0.58 19.95
CA GLU A 387 -41.21 -0.51 21.28
C GLU A 387 -40.39 0.75 21.49
N GLU A 388 -39.55 1.12 20.53
CA GLU A 388 -38.75 2.35 20.61
C GLU A 388 -39.64 3.60 20.57
N GLN A 389 -40.69 3.60 19.75
CA GLN A 389 -41.68 4.68 19.74
C GLN A 389 -42.43 4.80 21.07
N LYS A 390 -42.81 3.68 21.70
CA LYS A 390 -43.43 3.68 23.04
C LYS A 390 -42.52 4.30 24.11
N LYS A 391 -41.20 4.04 24.05
CA LYS A 391 -40.23 4.65 24.97
C LYS A 391 -40.16 6.16 24.80
N ILE A 392 -40.19 6.66 23.57
CA ILE A 392 -40.20 8.11 23.28
C ILE A 392 -41.52 8.73 23.74
N ASP A 393 -42.65 8.13 23.39
CA ASP A 393 -43.98 8.66 23.72
C ASP A 393 -44.20 8.71 25.25
N GLY A 394 -43.66 7.71 25.98
CA GLY A 394 -43.68 7.63 27.44
C GLY A 394 -42.60 8.42 28.17
N ALA A 395 -41.72 9.15 27.48
CA ALA A 395 -40.62 9.86 28.11
C ALA A 395 -41.09 11.09 28.91
N GLU A 396 -40.51 11.28 30.09
CA GLU A 396 -40.77 12.39 31.03
C GLU A 396 -39.50 13.22 31.25
N PRO A 397 -39.62 14.52 31.57
CA PRO A 397 -38.46 15.35 31.90
C PRO A 397 -37.75 14.83 33.15
N LEU A 398 -36.45 15.09 33.24
CA LEU A 398 -35.68 14.81 34.45
C LEU A 398 -36.23 15.63 35.63
N THR A 399 -36.37 15.00 36.79
CA THR A 399 -36.72 15.72 38.01
C THR A 399 -35.55 16.61 38.47
N PRO A 400 -35.78 17.61 39.34
CA PRO A 400 -34.71 18.42 39.92
C PRO A 400 -33.64 17.56 40.62
N GLU A 401 -34.07 16.50 41.32
CA GLU A 401 -33.20 15.55 42.01
C GLU A 401 -32.34 14.74 41.02
N GLU A 402 -32.93 14.22 39.94
CA GLU A 402 -32.20 13.50 38.89
C GLU A 402 -31.21 14.40 38.13
N THR A 403 -31.51 15.70 38.04
CA THR A 403 -30.61 16.67 37.42
C THR A 403 -29.38 16.90 38.30
N GLU A 404 -29.55 17.02 39.61
CA GLU A 404 -28.44 17.11 40.57
C GLU A 404 -27.62 15.81 40.62
N GLU A 405 -28.28 14.65 40.56
CA GLU A 405 -27.61 13.34 40.46
C GLU A 405 -26.74 13.26 39.20
N LYS A 406 -27.25 13.71 38.05
CA LYS A 406 -26.49 13.77 36.79
C LYS A 406 -25.21 14.60 36.93
N GLU A 407 -25.30 15.79 37.54
CA GLU A 407 -24.14 16.66 37.76
C GLU A 407 -23.10 16.00 38.68
N LYS A 408 -23.53 15.28 39.71
CA LYS A 408 -22.63 14.51 40.59
C LYS A 408 -21.97 13.33 39.86
N LEU A 409 -22.70 12.62 39.00
CA LEU A 409 -22.16 11.47 38.26
C LEU A 409 -21.15 11.90 37.19
N LEU A 410 -21.28 13.12 36.65
CA LEU A 410 -20.32 13.68 35.70
C LEU A 410 -18.94 13.98 36.31
N THR A 411 -18.82 14.11 37.64
CA THR A 411 -17.53 14.31 38.30
C THR A 411 -16.83 13.01 38.69
N GLN A 412 -17.53 11.88 38.66
CA GLN A 412 -17.00 10.56 39.07
C GLN A 412 -16.21 9.83 37.97
N GLY A 413 -16.28 10.29 36.71
CA GLY A 413 -15.48 9.72 35.63
C GLY A 413 -14.07 10.32 35.55
N PHE A 414 -13.19 9.66 34.79
CA PHE A 414 -11.85 10.14 34.48
C PHE A 414 -11.88 11.29 33.45
N THR A 415 -12.47 12.42 33.84
CA THR A 415 -12.67 13.60 32.99
C THR A 415 -11.36 14.25 32.54
N ASN A 416 -10.32 14.12 33.36
CA ASN A 416 -8.96 14.59 33.08
C ASN A 416 -8.23 13.67 32.07
N TRP A 417 -8.73 12.47 31.77
CA TRP A 417 -8.12 11.57 30.78
C TRP A 417 -8.61 11.90 29.37
N THR A 418 -7.66 12.21 28.49
CA THR A 418 -7.91 12.44 27.07
C THR A 418 -7.73 11.15 26.27
N LYS A 419 -8.21 11.14 25.03
CA LYS A 419 -7.99 10.02 24.11
C LYS A 419 -6.50 9.81 23.80
N ARG A 420 -5.67 10.85 23.90
CA ARG A 420 -4.21 10.71 23.74
C ARG A 420 -3.63 9.90 24.89
N ASP A 421 -4.00 10.25 26.12
CA ASP A 421 -3.50 9.61 27.35
C ASP A 421 -3.91 8.14 27.40
N PHE A 422 -5.18 7.84 27.05
CA PHE A 422 -5.65 6.47 26.91
C PHE A 422 -4.82 5.66 25.90
N ASN A 423 -4.58 6.21 24.70
CA ASN A 423 -3.77 5.53 23.69
C ASN A 423 -2.30 5.35 24.12
N GLN A 424 -1.74 6.31 24.87
CA GLN A 424 -0.40 6.19 25.46
C GLN A 424 -0.38 5.08 26.51
N PHE A 425 -1.38 5.01 27.39
CA PHE A 425 -1.54 3.95 28.39
C PHE A 425 -1.62 2.57 27.75
N ILE A 426 -2.44 2.37 26.70
CA ILE A 426 -2.52 1.08 25.99
C ILE A 426 -1.18 0.70 25.34
N LYS A 427 -0.47 1.66 24.72
CA LYS A 427 0.84 1.41 24.13
C LYS A 427 1.90 1.06 25.18
N ALA A 428 1.85 1.72 26.33
CA ALA A 428 2.76 1.44 27.44
C ALA A 428 2.52 0.04 28.01
N ASN A 429 1.25 -0.39 28.14
CA ASN A 429 0.90 -1.76 28.51
C ASN A 429 1.38 -2.79 27.47
N GLU A 430 1.32 -2.49 26.17
CA GLU A 430 1.90 -3.36 25.12
C GLU A 430 3.43 -3.48 25.25
N LYS A 431 4.11 -2.39 25.66
CA LYS A 431 5.57 -2.31 25.69
C LYS A 431 6.20 -2.92 26.95
N TYR A 432 5.59 -2.68 28.10
CA TYR A 432 6.12 -3.10 29.41
C TYR A 432 5.35 -4.28 30.03
N GLY A 433 4.13 -4.56 29.55
CA GLY A 433 3.24 -5.55 30.14
C GLY A 433 2.36 -4.94 31.23
N ARG A 434 1.24 -5.60 31.55
CA ARG A 434 0.23 -5.07 32.48
C ARG A 434 0.69 -4.84 33.92
N ASP A 435 1.74 -5.54 34.34
CA ASP A 435 2.22 -5.55 35.73
C ASP A 435 3.23 -4.43 36.03
N ASP A 436 3.85 -3.82 35.02
CA ASP A 436 4.92 -2.83 35.18
C ASP A 436 4.37 -1.39 35.21
N ILE A 437 3.63 -1.09 36.28
CA ILE A 437 2.93 0.20 36.47
C ILE A 437 3.92 1.37 36.50
N ASP A 438 5.11 1.18 37.06
CA ASP A 438 6.12 2.23 37.18
C ASP A 438 6.59 2.75 35.81
N ASN A 439 6.88 1.84 34.87
CA ASN A 439 7.28 2.24 33.52
C ASN A 439 6.09 2.74 32.70
N ILE A 440 4.89 2.19 32.91
CA ILE A 440 3.67 2.70 32.30
C ILE A 440 3.43 4.16 32.71
N ALA A 441 3.53 4.47 34.00
CA ALA A 441 3.33 5.83 34.52
C ALA A 441 4.34 6.85 33.96
N ARG A 442 5.57 6.43 33.65
CA ARG A 442 6.57 7.30 33.03
C ARG A 442 6.29 7.63 31.57
N GLU A 443 5.59 6.76 30.85
CA GLU A 443 5.32 6.92 29.41
C GLU A 443 4.00 7.65 29.13
N VAL A 444 3.08 7.69 30.10
CA VAL A 444 1.85 8.49 30.03
C VAL A 444 2.18 9.94 30.42
N GLU A 445 2.40 10.77 29.40
CA GLU A 445 2.80 12.17 29.58
C GLU A 445 1.67 13.00 30.23
N GLY A 446 1.99 13.74 31.29
CA GLY A 446 1.04 14.68 31.91
C GLY A 446 0.11 14.07 32.96
N LYS A 447 0.36 12.83 33.39
CA LYS A 447 -0.31 12.17 34.52
C LYS A 447 0.67 11.87 35.64
N SER A 448 0.20 11.96 36.88
CA SER A 448 0.99 11.51 38.02
C SER A 448 1.01 9.97 38.09
N PRO A 449 2.03 9.36 38.70
CA PRO A 449 2.05 7.91 38.91
C PRO A 449 0.83 7.38 39.69
N GLU A 450 0.32 8.18 40.63
CA GLU A 450 -0.88 7.86 41.40
C GLU A 450 -2.13 7.84 40.50
N GLU A 451 -2.31 8.84 39.64
CA GLU A 451 -3.43 8.90 38.69
C GLU A 451 -3.43 7.71 37.71
N VAL A 452 -2.23 7.30 37.25
CA VAL A 452 -2.08 6.16 36.34
C VAL A 452 -2.39 4.85 37.04
N MET A 453 -2.00 4.72 38.31
CA MET A 453 -2.29 3.53 39.11
C MET A 453 -3.79 3.39 39.39
N GLU A 454 -4.47 4.47 39.78
CA GLU A 454 -5.92 4.50 39.97
C GLU A 454 -6.65 4.16 38.67
N TYR A 455 -6.25 4.76 37.55
CA TYR A 455 -6.83 4.47 36.25
C TYR A 455 -6.60 3.02 35.83
N SER A 456 -5.40 2.48 36.05
CA SER A 456 -5.07 1.09 35.72
C SER A 456 -5.97 0.11 36.47
N ALA A 457 -6.19 0.32 37.77
CA ALA A 457 -7.06 -0.52 38.58
C ALA A 457 -8.49 -0.57 38.02
N VAL A 458 -9.07 0.61 37.74
CA VAL A 458 -10.43 0.71 37.19
C VAL A 458 -10.50 0.18 35.75
N PHE A 459 -9.47 0.44 34.94
CA PHE A 459 -9.37 -0.08 33.59
C PHE A 459 -9.44 -1.61 33.60
N TRP A 460 -8.63 -2.29 34.40
CA TRP A 460 -8.64 -3.76 34.42
C TRP A 460 -9.93 -4.35 34.99
N GLU A 461 -10.58 -3.69 35.94
CA GLU A 461 -11.87 -4.12 36.48
C GLU A 461 -13.01 -3.95 35.46
N ARG A 462 -13.02 -2.84 34.72
CA ARG A 462 -14.16 -2.40 33.88
C ARG A 462 -13.85 -2.41 32.38
N CYS A 463 -12.72 -2.97 31.94
CA CYS A 463 -12.30 -2.97 30.54
C CYS A 463 -13.33 -3.59 29.58
N ASN A 464 -14.16 -4.52 30.06
CA ASN A 464 -15.26 -5.14 29.31
C ASN A 464 -16.35 -4.15 28.85
N GLU A 465 -16.41 -2.95 29.44
CA GLU A 465 -17.34 -1.88 29.03
C GLU A 465 -16.90 -1.17 27.74
N LEU A 466 -15.63 -1.34 27.32
CA LEU A 466 -15.08 -0.68 26.14
C LEU A 466 -15.56 -1.38 24.86
N GLN A 467 -15.93 -0.58 23.85
CA GLN A 467 -16.43 -1.13 22.57
C GLN A 467 -15.36 -1.94 21.82
N ASP A 468 -14.09 -1.53 21.93
CA ASP A 468 -12.96 -2.12 21.21
C ASP A 468 -12.11 -3.05 22.10
N ILE A 469 -12.67 -3.58 23.21
CA ILE A 469 -11.89 -4.34 24.21
C ILE A 469 -11.16 -5.54 23.63
N GLU A 470 -11.80 -6.34 22.78
CA GLU A 470 -11.18 -7.53 22.17
C GLU A 470 -9.89 -7.18 21.41
N LYS A 471 -9.92 -6.06 20.70
CA LYS A 471 -8.77 -5.57 19.93
C LYS A 471 -7.67 -5.03 20.83
N ILE A 472 -8.04 -4.33 21.90
CA ILE A 472 -7.11 -3.77 22.89
C ILE A 472 -6.42 -4.91 23.64
N MET A 473 -7.16 -5.89 24.13
CA MET A 473 -6.61 -7.08 24.80
C MET A 473 -5.67 -7.85 23.89
N ALA A 474 -6.09 -8.12 22.63
CA ALA A 474 -5.23 -8.79 21.66
C ALA A 474 -3.95 -8.00 21.33
N GLN A 475 -3.95 -6.67 21.49
CA GLN A 475 -2.73 -5.85 21.35
C GLN A 475 -1.80 -6.03 22.56
N ILE A 476 -2.34 -5.93 23.77
CA ILE A 476 -1.55 -6.08 25.01
C ILE A 476 -0.98 -7.49 25.13
N GLU A 477 -1.79 -8.52 24.90
CA GLU A 477 -1.35 -9.93 24.94
C GLU A 477 -0.26 -10.23 23.91
N ARG A 478 -0.31 -9.63 22.72
CA ARG A 478 0.77 -9.74 21.74
C ARG A 478 2.05 -9.07 22.22
N GLY A 479 1.94 -7.94 22.92
CA GLY A 479 3.06 -7.27 23.60
C GLY A 479 3.69 -8.17 24.66
N GLU A 480 2.88 -8.69 25.58
CA GLU A 480 3.31 -9.59 26.65
C GLU A 480 3.93 -10.87 26.11
N ALA A 481 3.36 -11.48 25.07
CA ALA A 481 3.95 -12.64 24.41
C ALA A 481 5.35 -12.34 23.84
N ARG A 482 5.59 -11.12 23.32
CA ARG A 482 6.94 -10.70 22.87
C ARG A 482 7.90 -10.54 24.05
N ILE A 483 7.45 -9.93 25.14
CA ILE A 483 8.25 -9.75 26.37
C ILE A 483 8.63 -11.12 26.94
N GLN A 484 7.65 -12.01 27.11
CA GLN A 484 7.85 -13.36 27.62
C GLN A 484 8.77 -14.19 26.71
N ARG A 485 8.62 -14.05 25.38
CA ARG A 485 9.54 -14.65 24.42
C ARG A 485 10.96 -14.14 24.63
N ARG A 486 11.16 -12.83 24.81
CA ARG A 486 12.47 -12.22 25.09
C ARG A 486 13.10 -12.78 26.36
N ILE A 487 12.34 -12.87 27.45
CA ILE A 487 12.78 -13.42 28.74
C ILE A 487 13.17 -14.90 28.57
N SER A 488 12.34 -15.68 27.87
CA SER A 488 12.60 -17.11 27.63
C SER A 488 13.89 -17.33 26.82
N ILE A 489 14.13 -16.51 25.78
CA ILE A 489 15.34 -16.57 24.96
C ILE A 489 16.56 -16.21 25.81
N LYS A 490 16.48 -15.14 26.62
CA LYS A 490 17.56 -14.71 27.52
C LYS A 490 17.93 -15.84 28.50
N LYS A 491 16.94 -16.41 29.19
CA LYS A 491 17.13 -17.52 30.13
C LYS A 491 17.71 -18.77 29.45
N ALA A 492 17.23 -19.11 28.26
CA ALA A 492 17.75 -20.24 27.49
C ALA A 492 19.21 -20.00 27.04
N LEU A 493 19.54 -18.78 26.64
CA LEU A 493 20.89 -18.38 26.24
C LEU A 493 21.86 -18.42 27.42
N ASP A 494 21.46 -17.87 28.57
CA ASP A 494 22.22 -17.92 29.83
C ASP A 494 22.49 -19.37 30.24
N ALA A 495 21.45 -20.20 30.28
CA ALA A 495 21.57 -21.60 30.64
C ALA A 495 22.43 -22.41 29.66
N LYS A 496 22.42 -22.05 28.37
CA LYS A 496 23.25 -22.72 27.35
C LYS A 496 24.71 -22.32 27.48
N ILE A 497 25.00 -21.04 27.69
CA ILE A 497 26.37 -20.52 27.79
C ILE A 497 27.04 -20.95 29.10
N ALA A 498 26.30 -20.98 30.21
CA ALA A 498 26.78 -21.43 31.51
C ALA A 498 27.28 -22.89 31.53
N ARG A 499 26.87 -23.73 30.56
CA ARG A 499 27.35 -25.12 30.44
C ARG A 499 28.79 -25.23 29.95
N TYR A 500 29.37 -24.15 29.41
CA TYR A 500 30.70 -24.16 28.81
C TYR A 500 31.65 -23.25 29.60
N LYS A 501 32.85 -23.75 29.91
CA LYS A 501 33.90 -22.94 30.56
C LYS A 501 34.48 -21.90 29.61
N ALA A 502 34.57 -22.23 28.32
CA ALA A 502 35.03 -21.32 27.26
C ALA A 502 34.02 -21.32 26.08
N PRO A 503 32.89 -20.59 26.20
CA PRO A 503 31.80 -20.62 25.22
C PRO A 503 32.24 -20.31 23.78
N PHE A 504 33.15 -19.33 23.60
CA PHE A 504 33.69 -18.96 22.28
C PHE A 504 34.44 -20.07 21.55
N HIS A 505 34.89 -21.12 22.24
CA HIS A 505 35.63 -22.23 21.64
C HIS A 505 34.90 -23.58 21.75
N GLN A 506 33.97 -23.72 22.70
CA GLN A 506 33.38 -25.02 23.07
C GLN A 506 31.89 -25.12 22.74
N LEU A 507 31.18 -23.99 22.56
CA LEU A 507 29.74 -23.97 22.34
C LEU A 507 29.40 -24.69 21.02
N ARG A 508 28.66 -25.80 21.12
CA ARG A 508 28.17 -26.52 19.95
C ARG A 508 26.76 -26.08 19.58
N ILE A 509 26.54 -25.86 18.28
CA ILE A 509 25.26 -25.42 17.75
C ILE A 509 24.61 -26.58 17.02
N GLN A 510 23.42 -26.98 17.46
CA GLN A 510 22.59 -27.95 16.76
C GLN A 510 21.76 -27.21 15.72
N TYR A 511 21.99 -27.52 14.45
CA TYR A 511 21.24 -26.96 13.33
C TYR A 511 20.03 -27.84 13.04
N GLY A 512 18.87 -27.23 12.78
CA GLY A 512 17.68 -27.96 12.32
C GLY A 512 17.85 -28.48 10.89
N THR A 513 17.05 -29.46 10.49
CA THR A 513 17.11 -30.16 9.19
C THR A 513 16.73 -29.31 7.97
N SER A 514 16.41 -28.03 8.12
CA SER A 514 15.70 -27.26 7.07
C SER A 514 16.32 -25.92 6.65
N LYS A 515 17.61 -25.67 6.90
CA LYS A 515 18.27 -24.45 6.35
C LYS A 515 19.68 -24.74 5.87
N GLY A 516 19.98 -24.34 4.64
CA GLY A 516 21.36 -24.27 4.14
C GLY A 516 22.21 -23.42 5.09
N LYS A 517 23.42 -23.90 5.40
CA LYS A 517 24.35 -23.19 6.28
C LYS A 517 25.01 -22.06 5.48
N ASN A 518 24.51 -20.85 5.68
CA ASN A 518 25.14 -19.64 5.11
C ASN A 518 26.35 -19.16 5.93
N TYR A 519 26.42 -19.55 7.21
CA TYR A 519 27.52 -19.25 8.11
C TYR A 519 28.18 -20.55 8.59
N THR A 520 29.48 -20.46 8.85
CA THR A 520 30.26 -21.47 9.55
C THR A 520 29.87 -21.53 11.02
N GLU A 521 30.15 -22.67 11.67
CA GLU A 521 29.84 -22.83 13.10
C GLU A 521 30.65 -21.86 13.97
N GLU A 522 31.83 -21.44 13.53
CA GLU A 522 32.66 -20.46 14.24
C GLU A 522 32.05 -19.06 14.23
N GLU A 523 31.53 -18.64 13.08
CA GLU A 523 30.80 -17.39 12.92
C GLU A 523 29.54 -17.37 13.78
N ASP A 524 28.69 -18.41 13.68
CA ASP A 524 27.47 -18.51 14.47
C ASP A 524 27.76 -18.55 15.98
N ARG A 525 28.82 -19.26 16.40
CA ARG A 525 29.27 -19.30 17.79
C ARG A 525 29.69 -17.93 18.29
N PHE A 526 30.45 -17.18 17.49
CA PHE A 526 30.86 -15.83 17.85
C PHE A 526 29.66 -14.91 18.00
N LEU A 527 28.72 -14.95 17.05
CA LEU A 527 27.51 -14.12 17.09
C LEU A 527 26.70 -14.40 18.36
N ILE A 528 26.46 -15.67 18.69
CA ILE A 528 25.68 -16.05 19.89
C ILE A 528 26.38 -15.60 21.18
N CYS A 529 27.69 -15.84 21.30
CA CYS A 529 28.45 -15.46 22.49
C CYS A 529 28.57 -13.94 22.65
N MET A 530 28.76 -13.19 21.56
CA MET A 530 28.79 -11.73 21.61
C MET A 530 27.41 -11.14 21.92
N LEU A 531 26.35 -11.68 21.30
CA LEU A 531 24.97 -11.25 21.57
C LEU A 531 24.59 -11.46 23.04
N HIS A 532 25.03 -12.57 23.64
CA HIS A 532 24.89 -12.81 25.08
C HIS A 532 25.65 -11.79 25.92
N LYS A 533 26.94 -11.57 25.60
CA LYS A 533 27.80 -10.63 26.33
C LYS A 533 27.27 -9.20 26.32
N MET A 534 26.65 -8.79 25.21
CA MET A 534 26.17 -7.43 24.99
C MET A 534 24.74 -7.20 25.52
N GLY A 535 23.97 -8.28 25.65
CA GLY A 535 22.57 -8.24 26.04
C GLY A 535 21.66 -8.10 24.83
N PHE A 536 20.95 -9.19 24.50
CA PHE A 536 20.00 -9.28 23.38
C PHE A 536 18.86 -8.24 23.43
N ASP A 537 18.60 -7.68 24.59
CA ASP A 537 17.50 -6.76 24.89
C ASP A 537 17.79 -5.30 24.54
N ARG A 538 19.04 -4.92 24.23
CA ARG A 538 19.40 -3.53 23.87
C ARG A 538 18.93 -3.14 22.47
N GLU A 539 18.47 -1.89 22.32
CA GLU A 539 17.92 -1.36 21.05
C GLU A 539 18.94 -1.41 19.89
N ASN A 540 20.22 -1.14 20.15
CA ASN A 540 21.27 -1.09 19.13
C ASN A 540 22.19 -2.32 19.12
N VAL A 541 21.76 -3.43 19.75
CA VAL A 541 22.63 -4.60 19.95
C VAL A 541 23.20 -5.17 18.65
N TYR A 542 22.42 -5.16 17.56
CA TYR A 542 22.86 -5.72 16.28
C TYR A 542 23.88 -4.85 15.56
N GLU A 543 23.80 -3.53 15.73
CA GLU A 543 24.76 -2.60 15.15
C GLU A 543 26.09 -2.64 15.91
N GLU A 544 26.03 -2.68 17.24
CA GLU A 544 27.22 -2.93 18.06
C GLU A 544 27.83 -4.31 17.76
N LEU A 545 27.01 -5.36 17.61
CA LEU A 545 27.47 -6.71 17.26
C LEU A 545 28.22 -6.71 15.92
N ARG A 546 27.72 -5.96 14.93
CA ARG A 546 28.38 -5.77 13.64
C ARG A 546 29.74 -5.10 13.81
N GLN A 547 29.84 -4.08 14.66
CA GLN A 547 31.11 -3.42 14.94
C GLN A 547 32.10 -4.38 15.62
N CYS A 548 31.62 -5.24 16.53
CA CYS A 548 32.43 -6.29 17.12
C CYS A 548 32.94 -7.30 16.09
N VAL A 549 32.10 -7.74 15.15
CA VAL A 549 32.51 -8.62 14.04
C VAL A 549 33.60 -7.95 13.18
N ARG A 550 33.44 -6.67 12.86
CA ARG A 550 34.42 -5.92 12.05
C ARG A 550 35.79 -5.80 12.72
N ASN A 551 35.79 -5.63 14.05
CA ASN A 551 36.99 -5.45 14.85
C ASN A 551 37.62 -6.77 15.32
N ALA A 552 36.92 -7.90 15.21
CA ALA A 552 37.41 -9.19 15.65
C ALA A 552 38.58 -9.70 14.77
N PRO A 553 39.76 -10.01 15.36
CA PRO A 553 40.91 -10.49 14.60
C PRO A 553 40.66 -11.77 13.81
N GLN A 554 39.84 -12.69 14.33
CA GLN A 554 39.53 -13.96 13.66
C GLN A 554 38.75 -13.78 12.35
N PHE A 555 38.01 -12.67 12.19
CA PHE A 555 37.30 -12.34 10.95
C PHE A 555 38.07 -11.33 10.10
N ARG A 556 39.37 -11.13 10.34
CA ARG A 556 40.19 -10.13 9.61
C ARG A 556 40.01 -10.23 8.10
N PHE A 557 40.06 -11.45 7.57
CA PHE A 557 39.95 -11.75 6.14
C PHE A 557 38.57 -12.27 5.72
N ASP A 558 37.63 -12.39 6.66
CA ASP A 558 36.27 -12.85 6.38
C ASP A 558 35.40 -11.66 5.93
N TRP A 559 35.42 -11.39 4.63
CA TRP A 559 34.64 -10.32 4.04
C TRP A 559 33.14 -10.66 3.96
N PHE A 560 32.81 -11.96 4.00
CA PHE A 560 31.44 -12.42 3.92
C PHE A 560 30.65 -11.98 5.15
N ILE A 561 31.13 -12.24 6.37
CA ILE A 561 30.42 -11.81 7.58
C ILE A 561 30.49 -10.29 7.80
N LYS A 562 31.61 -9.65 7.44
CA LYS A 562 31.83 -8.21 7.62
C LYS A 562 30.94 -7.32 6.74
N SER A 563 30.57 -7.82 5.57
CA SER A 563 29.73 -7.08 4.61
C SER A 563 28.23 -7.15 4.94
N ARG A 564 27.80 -8.09 5.79
CA ARG A 564 26.38 -8.27 6.14
C ARG A 564 25.84 -7.09 6.93
N THR A 565 24.56 -6.81 6.71
CA THR A 565 23.77 -5.79 7.41
C THR A 565 22.86 -6.47 8.45
N ALA A 566 22.70 -5.84 9.61
CA ALA A 566 21.58 -6.15 10.48
C ALA A 566 20.30 -5.75 9.72
N MET A 567 19.33 -6.67 9.64
CA MET A 567 18.07 -6.42 8.95
C MET A 567 17.08 -5.74 9.89
#